data_AF-A0A268NVP7-F1
#
_entry.id   AF-A0A268NVP7-F1
#
_cell.length_a   1.000
_cell.length_b   1.000
_cell.length_c   1.000
_cell.angle_alpha   90.00
_cell.angle_beta   90.00
_cell.angle_gamma   90.00
#
_symmetry.space_group_name_H-M   'P 1'
#
loop_
_entity.id
_entity.type
_entity.pdbx_description
1 polymer ?
#
loop_
_entity_poly.entity_id
_entity_poly.type
_entity_poly.pdbx_seq_one_letter_code
_entity_poly.pdbx_strand_id
1 'polypeptide(L)'
;MKNCVLRMRVRRKIADIQGIFNTNTGEILKKLTTDRILVNLRWRWDYEEEWNEIEEDESMIFYGAKEMAQNEFVVIGYKVSTKQAPQVIEFVHDVSCVNKQVKGCEIHLEEEKQFALEWVKSIQFSWNS
;
A
#
# COMPACT_ATOMS: atom_id res chain seq x y z
N MET A 1 2.65 27.05 -10.18
CA MET A 1 2.46 25.71 -10.78
C MET A 1 3.20 24.73 -9.90
N LYS A 2 2.55 23.66 -9.43
CA LYS A 2 3.26 22.60 -8.69
C LYS A 2 4.14 21.85 -9.69
N ASN A 3 5.46 21.85 -9.48
CA ASN A 3 6.45 21.24 -10.38
C ASN A 3 6.55 19.71 -10.20
N CYS A 4 5.51 19.08 -9.65
CA CYS A 4 5.48 17.66 -9.32
C CYS A 4 4.50 16.91 -10.21
N VAL A 5 4.85 15.68 -10.55
CA VAL A 5 3.95 14.66 -11.09
C VAL A 5 3.54 13.77 -9.94
N LEU A 6 2.22 13.63 -9.76
CA LEU A 6 1.64 12.68 -8.83
C LEU A 6 1.01 11.52 -9.62
N ARG A 7 1.40 10.28 -9.30
CA ARG A 7 0.84 9.06 -9.88
C ARG A 7 0.35 8.13 -8.77
N MET A 8 -0.96 7.98 -8.70
CA MET A 8 -1.60 7.07 -7.75
C MET A 8 -2.13 5.85 -8.50
N ARG A 9 -1.83 4.66 -7.99
CA ARG A 9 -2.30 3.39 -8.56
C ARG A 9 -2.91 2.53 -7.47
N VAL A 10 -4.08 1.98 -7.78
CA VAL A 10 -4.78 0.99 -6.95
C VAL A 10 -4.96 -0.26 -7.77
N ARG A 11 -4.61 -1.42 -7.20
CA ARG A 11 -4.98 -2.72 -7.76
C ARG A 11 -5.74 -3.50 -6.71
N ARG A 12 -7.03 -3.72 -6.96
CA ARG A 12 -7.84 -4.65 -6.18
C ARG A 12 -7.46 -6.07 -6.59
N LYS A 13 -7.10 -6.88 -5.62
CA LYS A 13 -6.90 -8.32 -5.79
C LYS A 13 -7.88 -9.01 -4.86
N ILE A 14 -8.80 -9.77 -5.43
CA ILE A 14 -9.45 -10.83 -4.68
C ILE A 14 -8.34 -11.86 -4.50
N ALA A 15 -7.87 -12.06 -3.27
CA ALA A 15 -7.06 -13.23 -3.02
C ALA A 15 -8.01 -14.41 -3.24
N ASP A 16 -7.81 -15.15 -4.32
CA ASP A 16 -8.63 -16.31 -4.67
C ASP A 16 -8.28 -17.43 -3.67
N ILE A 17 -8.81 -17.31 -2.45
CA ILE A 17 -8.72 -18.32 -1.39
C ILE A 17 -9.95 -19.21 -1.48
N GLN A 18 -10.27 -19.68 -2.70
CA GLN A 18 -11.26 -20.74 -2.86
C GLN A 18 -10.71 -21.99 -2.15
N GLY A 19 -11.25 -22.27 -0.95
CA GLY A 19 -11.12 -23.58 -0.32
C GLY A 19 -10.93 -23.64 1.19
N ILE A 20 -10.85 -22.53 1.95
CA ILE A 20 -10.35 -22.61 3.34
C ILE A 20 -11.11 -21.72 4.32
N PHE A 21 -12.43 -21.87 4.37
CA PHE A 21 -13.26 -21.29 5.44
C PHE A 21 -13.87 -22.39 6.30
N ASN A 22 -13.07 -22.94 7.21
CA ASN A 22 -13.59 -23.48 8.46
C ASN A 22 -12.48 -23.62 9.50
N THR A 23 -12.73 -23.11 10.72
CA THR A 23 -11.92 -23.17 11.96
C THR A 23 -10.79 -22.14 12.11
N ASN A 24 -10.08 -22.14 13.25
CA ASN A 24 -9.04 -21.20 13.77
C ASN A 24 -7.85 -20.88 12.84
N THR A 25 -8.00 -21.10 11.54
CA THR A 25 -7.08 -20.96 10.41
C THR A 25 -7.09 -19.55 9.80
N GLY A 26 -8.08 -18.72 10.10
CA GLY A 26 -8.25 -17.38 9.51
C GLY A 26 -7.08 -16.43 9.75
N GLU A 27 -6.54 -16.40 10.98
CA GLU A 27 -5.37 -15.56 11.32
C GLU A 27 -4.08 -16.09 10.66
N ILE A 28 -3.90 -17.41 10.63
CA ILE A 28 -2.76 -18.06 9.98
C ILE A 28 -2.78 -17.79 8.47
N LEU A 29 -3.95 -17.88 7.84
CA LEU A 29 -4.14 -17.61 6.42
C LEU A 29 -3.99 -16.12 6.10
N LYS A 30 -4.50 -15.23 6.95
CA LYS A 30 -4.28 -13.78 6.87
C LYS A 30 -2.78 -13.51 6.90
N LYS A 31 -2.05 -14.10 7.85
CA LYS A 31 -0.60 -13.95 7.97
C LYS A 31 0.15 -14.50 6.76
N LEU A 32 -0.14 -15.71 6.32
CA LEU A 32 0.48 -16.31 5.13
C LEU A 32 0.21 -15.51 3.85
N THR A 33 -1.01 -15.00 3.70
CA THR A 33 -1.40 -14.15 2.57
C THR A 33 -0.67 -12.82 2.63
N THR A 34 -0.66 -12.17 3.78
CA THR A 34 0.06 -10.92 4.06
C THR A 34 1.56 -11.08 3.81
N ASP A 35 2.20 -12.11 4.37
CA ASP A 35 3.63 -12.37 4.19
C ASP A 35 3.96 -12.56 2.71
N ARG A 36 3.15 -13.36 1.99
CA ARG A 36 3.37 -13.59 0.56
C ARG A 36 3.18 -12.32 -0.27
N ILE A 37 2.12 -11.53 -0.04
CA ILE A 37 1.89 -10.31 -0.82
C ILE A 37 2.97 -9.27 -0.52
N LEU A 38 3.42 -9.16 0.73
CA LEU A 38 4.48 -8.24 1.16
C LEU A 38 5.84 -8.65 0.61
N VAL A 39 6.21 -9.93 0.64
CA VAL A 39 7.45 -10.42 -0.01
C VAL A 39 7.46 -10.10 -1.50
N ASN A 40 6.33 -10.32 -2.19
CA ASN A 40 6.23 -9.98 -3.62
C ASN A 40 6.32 -8.48 -3.87
N LEU A 41 5.71 -7.65 -3.02
CA LEU A 41 5.79 -6.20 -3.12
C LEU A 41 7.20 -5.71 -2.84
N ARG A 42 7.85 -6.28 -1.81
CA ARG A 42 9.23 -6.05 -1.42
C ARG A 42 10.16 -6.28 -2.61
N TRP A 43 10.08 -7.45 -3.23
CA TRP A 43 10.91 -7.81 -4.39
C TRP A 43 10.66 -6.90 -5.59
N ARG A 44 9.40 -6.57 -5.89
CA ARG A 44 9.05 -5.71 -7.03
C ARG A 44 9.56 -4.28 -6.87
N TRP A 45 9.61 -3.77 -5.65
CA TRP A 45 10.01 -2.40 -5.35
C TRP A 45 11.40 -2.27 -4.76
N ASP A 46 12.14 -3.37 -4.61
CA ASP A 46 13.45 -3.37 -3.95
C ASP A 46 13.41 -2.62 -2.61
N TYR A 47 12.43 -2.99 -1.78
CA TYR A 47 12.21 -2.37 -0.47
C TYR A 47 12.93 -3.21 0.60
N GLU A 48 13.78 -2.61 1.43
CA GLU A 48 14.58 -3.38 2.41
C GLU A 48 14.16 -3.12 3.86
N GLU A 49 13.42 -2.04 4.11
CA GLU A 49 13.01 -1.64 5.47
C GLU A 49 11.86 -2.50 6.02
N GLU A 50 11.57 -2.34 7.30
CA GLU A 50 10.41 -2.97 7.93
C GLU A 50 9.10 -2.35 7.43
N TRP A 51 8.03 -3.15 7.44
CA TRP A 51 6.70 -2.67 7.10
C TRP A 51 6.08 -1.97 8.30
N ASN A 52 5.49 -0.81 8.08
CA ASN A 52 4.65 -0.15 9.07
C ASN A 52 3.26 -0.78 9.02
N GLU A 53 2.66 -0.97 10.20
CA GLU A 53 1.36 -1.60 10.36
C GLU A 53 0.38 -0.64 11.03
N ILE A 54 -0.81 -0.51 10.45
CA ILE A 54 -1.92 0.27 11.02
C ILE A 54 -3.13 -0.64 11.08
N GLU A 55 -3.64 -0.87 12.30
CA GLU A 55 -4.90 -1.54 12.54
C GLU A 55 -6.06 -0.56 12.38
N GLU A 56 -7.08 -0.97 11.65
CA GLU A 56 -8.39 -0.30 11.52
C GLU A 56 -9.49 -1.29 11.90
N ASP A 57 -10.70 -0.79 12.17
CA ASP A 57 -11.84 -1.61 12.62
C ASP A 57 -12.10 -2.87 11.77
N GLU A 58 -11.90 -2.78 10.45
CA GLU A 58 -12.20 -3.87 9.50
C GLU A 58 -11.07 -4.16 8.51
N SER A 59 -9.88 -3.60 8.76
CA SER A 59 -8.70 -3.80 7.91
C SER A 59 -7.38 -3.59 8.62
N MET A 60 -6.31 -4.13 8.04
CA MET A 60 -4.95 -3.71 8.39
C MET A 60 -4.28 -3.12 7.17
N ILE A 61 -3.54 -2.03 7.36
CA ILE A 61 -2.73 -1.40 6.34
C ILE A 61 -1.26 -1.72 6.64
N PHE A 62 -0.59 -2.31 5.66
CA PHE A 62 0.85 -2.53 5.65
C PHE A 62 1.46 -1.58 4.64
N TYR A 63 2.43 -0.77 5.05
CA TYR A 63 3.02 0.21 4.14
C TYR A 63 4.49 0.47 4.42
N GLY A 64 5.18 0.88 3.35
CA GLY A 64 6.56 1.32 3.37
C GLY A 64 6.70 2.53 2.48
N ALA A 65 7.72 3.33 2.73
CA ALA A 65 8.05 4.46 1.88
C ALA A 65 9.54 4.48 1.63
N LYS A 66 9.94 4.83 0.40
CA LYS A 66 11.36 4.95 0.06
C LYS A 66 11.60 6.08 -0.92
N GLU A 67 12.78 6.67 -0.82
CA GLU A 67 13.32 7.54 -1.85
C GLU A 67 13.86 6.67 -3.00
N MET A 68 13.37 6.92 -4.22
CA MET A 68 13.84 6.23 -5.43
C MET A 68 15.04 6.94 -6.04
N ALA A 69 15.04 8.26 -5.95
CA ALA A 69 16.07 9.18 -6.41
C ALA A 69 15.82 10.55 -5.78
N GLN A 70 16.75 11.49 -5.96
CA GLN A 70 16.57 12.87 -5.51
C GLN A 70 15.24 13.44 -6.04
N ASN A 71 14.37 13.85 -5.11
CA ASN A 71 13.03 14.37 -5.38
C ASN A 71 12.12 13.38 -6.14
N GLU A 72 12.22 12.10 -5.82
CA GLU A 72 11.36 11.02 -6.28
C GLU A 72 11.12 10.03 -5.13
N PHE A 73 9.87 9.91 -4.71
CA PHE A 73 9.47 9.09 -3.57
C PHE A 73 8.33 8.17 -3.96
N VAL A 74 8.33 7.00 -3.33
CA VAL A 74 7.22 6.06 -3.45
C VAL A 74 6.74 5.62 -2.08
N VAL A 75 5.43 5.62 -1.88
CA VAL A 75 4.76 4.96 -0.76
C VAL A 75 4.00 3.77 -1.34
N ILE A 76 4.26 2.59 -0.82
CA ILE A 76 3.72 1.33 -1.32
C ILE A 76 3.13 0.53 -0.17
N GLY A 77 2.10 -0.26 -0.47
CA GLY A 77 1.54 -1.11 0.56
C GLY A 77 0.32 -1.90 0.12
N TYR A 78 -0.29 -2.53 1.13
CA TYR A 78 -1.58 -3.19 1.00
C TYR A 78 -2.52 -2.75 2.12
N LYS A 79 -3.79 -2.56 1.77
CA LYS A 79 -4.91 -2.59 2.73
C LYS A 79 -5.56 -3.97 2.63
N VAL A 80 -5.58 -4.70 3.73
CA VAL A 80 -6.07 -6.08 3.82
C VAL A 80 -7.34 -6.09 4.67
N SER A 81 -8.44 -6.59 4.11
CA SER A 81 -9.69 -6.73 4.88
C SER A 81 -9.52 -7.80 5.95
N THR A 82 -9.99 -7.53 7.17
CA THR A 82 -10.04 -8.51 8.26
C THR A 82 -11.36 -9.28 8.30
N LYS A 83 -12.33 -8.95 7.43
CA LYS A 83 -13.64 -9.61 7.36
C LYS A 83 -13.67 -10.78 6.37
N GLN A 84 -14.50 -11.77 6.70
CA GLN A 84 -15.06 -12.92 5.95
C GLN A 84 -14.31 -13.46 4.72
N ALA A 85 -13.96 -12.66 3.71
CA ALA A 85 -13.13 -13.08 2.59
C ALA A 85 -11.96 -12.09 2.43
N PRO A 86 -10.70 -12.55 2.41
CA PRO A 86 -9.54 -11.65 2.34
C PRO A 86 -9.52 -10.93 1.00
N GLN A 87 -10.04 -9.71 1.03
CA GLN A 87 -9.85 -8.74 -0.02
C GLN A 87 -8.58 -7.97 0.26
N VAL A 88 -7.79 -7.75 -0.78
CA VAL A 88 -6.53 -7.04 -0.68
C VAL A 88 -6.52 -5.92 -1.70
N ILE A 89 -6.14 -4.73 -1.24
CA ILE A 89 -5.97 -3.55 -2.08
C ILE A 89 -4.50 -3.20 -2.07
N GLU A 90 -3.82 -3.45 -3.18
CA GLU A 90 -2.49 -2.92 -3.42
C GLU A 90 -2.59 -1.44 -3.74
N PHE A 91 -1.76 -0.62 -3.11
CA PHE A 91 -1.65 0.79 -3.43
C PHE A 91 -0.19 1.20 -3.66
N VAL A 92 -0.02 2.13 -4.58
CA VAL A 92 1.25 2.77 -4.91
C VAL A 92 0.98 4.25 -5.11
N HIS A 93 1.66 5.07 -4.32
CA HIS A 93 1.70 6.52 -4.43
C HIS A 93 3.13 6.92 -4.83
N ASP A 94 3.29 7.33 -6.08
CA ASP A 94 4.57 7.69 -6.70
C ASP A 94 4.54 9.18 -7.02
N VAL A 95 5.48 9.93 -6.42
CA VAL A 95 5.58 11.38 -6.55
C VAL A 95 6.99 11.76 -6.94
N SER A 96 7.10 12.59 -7.98
CA SER A 96 8.39 13.02 -8.52
C SER A 96 8.33 14.45 -9.03
N CYS A 97 9.44 15.16 -8.96
CA CYS A 97 9.57 16.45 -9.64
C CYS A 97 9.68 16.26 -11.15
N VAL A 98 8.90 17.02 -11.93
CA VAL A 98 8.94 17.01 -13.41
C VAL A 98 10.35 17.36 -13.91
N ASN A 99 10.99 18.33 -13.26
CA ASN A 99 12.38 18.68 -13.51
C ASN A 99 13.16 18.65 -12.19
N LYS A 100 13.98 17.62 -12.03
CA LYS A 100 14.76 17.35 -10.81
C LYS A 100 15.81 18.43 -10.50
N GLN A 101 16.12 19.32 -11.45
CA GLN A 101 17.13 20.38 -11.33
C GLN A 101 16.52 21.77 -11.05
N VAL A 102 15.20 21.93 -11.07
CA VAL A 102 14.55 23.22 -10.83
C VAL A 102 14.52 23.51 -9.33
N LYS A 103 15.09 24.67 -8.94
CA LYS A 103 14.92 25.24 -7.59
C LYS A 103 13.43 25.48 -7.31
N GLY A 104 12.95 24.98 -6.17
CA GLY A 104 11.56 25.16 -5.72
C GLY A 104 10.63 23.96 -5.97
N CYS A 105 11.16 22.79 -6.29
CA CYS A 105 10.43 21.54 -6.19
C CYS A 105 10.94 20.78 -4.95
N GLU A 106 10.25 20.94 -3.84
CA GLU A 106 10.52 20.24 -2.59
C GLU A 106 9.38 19.25 -2.35
N ILE A 107 9.73 17.99 -2.18
CA ILE A 107 8.79 16.93 -1.82
C ILE A 107 9.12 16.52 -0.40
N HIS A 108 8.15 16.69 0.50
CA HIS A 108 8.29 16.29 1.90
C HIS A 108 7.76 14.87 2.05
N LEU A 109 8.67 13.92 2.24
CA LEU A 109 8.33 12.49 2.35
C LEU A 109 7.20 12.23 3.36
N GLU A 110 7.15 12.97 4.47
CA GLU A 110 6.16 12.72 5.51
C GLU A 110 4.77 13.28 5.20
N GLU A 111 4.68 14.36 4.42
CA GLU A 111 3.41 14.86 3.89
C GLU A 111 2.84 13.89 2.85
N GLU A 112 3.71 13.34 2.00
CA GLU A 112 3.33 12.38 0.96
C GLU A 112 2.92 11.03 1.57
N LYS A 113 3.58 10.58 2.64
CA LYS A 113 3.13 9.43 3.44
C LYS A 113 1.76 9.68 4.04
N GLN A 114 1.55 10.81 4.71
CA GLN A 114 0.26 11.13 5.32
C GLN A 114 -0.86 11.17 4.27
N PHE A 115 -0.62 11.81 3.13
CA PHE A 115 -1.57 11.85 2.02
C PHE A 115 -1.90 10.45 1.48
N ALA A 116 -0.89 9.61 1.24
CA ALA A 116 -1.09 8.24 0.78
C ALA A 116 -1.90 7.40 1.77
N LEU A 117 -1.67 7.59 3.07
CA LEU A 117 -2.41 6.92 4.14
C LEU A 117 -3.87 7.39 4.20
N GLU A 118 -4.13 8.69 4.20
CA GLU A 118 -5.50 9.23 4.17
C GLU A 118 -6.27 8.73 2.95
N TRP A 119 -5.61 8.73 1.80
CA TRP A 119 -6.17 8.20 0.58
C TRP A 119 -6.51 6.71 0.69
N VAL A 120 -5.59 5.84 1.12
CA VAL A 120 -5.87 4.39 1.20
C VAL A 120 -6.95 4.08 2.25
N LYS A 121 -6.99 4.82 3.36
CA LYS A 121 -8.05 4.72 4.37
C LYS A 121 -9.43 5.00 3.79
N SER A 122 -9.54 6.00 2.91
CA SER A 122 -10.79 6.35 2.22
C SER A 122 -11.32 5.25 1.28
N ILE A 123 -10.45 4.31 0.86
CA ILE A 123 -10.86 3.23 -0.04
C ILE A 123 -11.64 2.17 0.72
N GLN A 124 -12.91 2.01 0.33
CA GLN A 124 -13.79 0.98 0.84
C GLN A 124 -13.66 -0.32 0.03
N PHE A 125 -13.72 -1.45 0.74
CA PHE A 125 -13.89 -2.77 0.14
C PHE A 125 -15.29 -2.87 -0.50
N SER A 126 -15.38 -3.27 -1.76
CA SER A 126 -16.66 -3.53 -2.40
C SER A 126 -17.08 -4.96 -2.11
N TRP A 127 -18.08 -5.12 -1.25
CA TRP A 127 -18.79 -6.38 -1.10
C TRP A 127 -19.83 -6.45 -2.21
N ASN A 128 -19.48 -7.07 -3.34
CA ASN A 128 -20.52 -7.51 -4.26
C ASN A 128 -21.16 -8.75 -3.60
N SER A 129 -22.44 -8.61 -3.26
CA SER A 129 -23.31 -9.65 -2.71
C SER A 129 -23.59 -10.73 -3.74
#